data_AF-A0A1Z4RJJ4-F1
#
_entry.id   AF-A0A1Z4RJJ4-F1
#
_cell.length_a   1.000
_cell.length_b   1.000
_cell.length_c   1.000
_cell.angle_alpha   90.00
_cell.angle_beta   90.00
_cell.angle_gamma   90.00
#
_symmetry.space_group_name_H-M   'P 1'
#
loop_
_entity.id
_entity.type
_entity.pdbx_description
1 polymer ?
#
loop_
_entity_poly.entity_id
_entity_poly.type
_entity_poly.pdbx_seq_one_letter_code
_entity_poly.pdbx_strand_id
1 'polypeptide(L)'
;MPVVNAIIGIIIAKILGTSQGNALLFALLSASASYIAVPTAMRMTLPQAHLSLYVSMVLAFTFPFNIIMGIPLYMNIVKAIGIGV
;
A
#
# COMPACT_ATOMS: atom_id res chain seq x y z
N MET A 1 2.35 -8.07 -2.25
CA MET A 1 1.75 -7.60 -3.53
C MET A 1 0.72 -6.54 -3.19
N PRO A 2 0.80 -5.31 -3.72
CA PRO A 2 0.04 -4.16 -3.23
C PRO A 2 -1.47 -4.42 -3.06
N VAL A 3 -2.12 -4.93 -4.12
CA VAL A 3 -3.56 -5.18 -4.14
C VAL A 3 -3.97 -6.24 -3.11
N VAL A 4 -3.22 -7.34 -3.01
CA VAL A 4 -3.51 -8.42 -2.04
C VAL A 4 -3.44 -7.88 -0.61
N ASN A 5 -2.40 -7.10 -0.29
CA ASN A 5 -2.27 -6.53 1.04
C ASN A 5 -3.35 -5.47 1.32
N ALA A 6 -3.74 -4.66 0.33
CA ALA A 6 -4.86 -3.74 0.46
C ALA A 6 -6.15 -4.49 0.77
N ILE A 7 -6.46 -5.58 0.06
CA ILE A 7 -7.66 -6.39 0.29
C ILE A 7 -7.68 -6.92 1.73
N ILE A 8 -6.55 -7.46 2.21
CA ILE A 8 -6.44 -7.92 3.60
C ILE A 8 -6.68 -6.76 4.58
N GLY A 9 -6.06 -5.60 4.34
CA GLY A 9 -6.25 -4.40 5.15
C GLY A 9 -7.71 -3.92 5.17
N ILE A 10 -8.38 -3.91 4.02
CA ILE A 10 -9.80 -3.53 3.90
C ILE A 10 -10.70 -4.51 4.68
N ILE A 11 -10.45 -5.83 4.59
CA ILE A 11 -11.20 -6.83 5.34
C ILE A 11 -11.04 -6.60 6.86
N ILE A 12 -9.81 -6.35 7.31
CA ILE A 12 -9.54 -6.03 8.72
C ILE A 12 -10.27 -4.73 9.13
N ALA A 13 -10.18 -3.67 8.32
CA ALA A 13 -10.85 -2.40 8.58
C ALA A 13 -12.38 -2.52 8.65
N LYS A 14 -12.96 -3.45 7.88
CA LYS A 14 -14.39 -3.80 7.96
C LYS A 14 -14.73 -4.50 9.27
N ILE A 15 -13.93 -5.49 9.68
CA ILE A 15 -14.13 -6.20 10.96
C ILE A 15 -14.04 -5.22 12.14
N LEU A 16 -13.16 -4.23 12.05
CA LEU A 16 -12.97 -3.20 13.06
C LEU A 16 -14.04 -2.08 13.04
N GLY A 17 -14.96 -2.08 12.06
CA GLY A 17 -16.04 -1.08 11.99
C GLY A 17 -15.55 0.35 11.76
N THR A 18 -14.44 0.53 11.06
CA THR A 18 -13.86 1.87 10.83
C THR A 18 -14.67 2.71 9.83
N SER A 19 -14.46 4.03 9.82
CA SER A 19 -15.01 4.91 8.78
C SER A 19 -14.35 4.65 7.41
N GLN A 20 -15.02 5.03 6.32
CA GLN A 20 -14.49 4.85 4.96
C GLN A 20 -13.09 5.46 4.76
N GLY A 21 -12.89 6.67 5.28
CA GLY A 21 -11.58 7.35 5.18
C GLY A 21 -10.48 6.58 5.90
N ASN A 22 -10.76 6.07 7.10
CA ASN A 22 -9.80 5.28 7.86
C ASN A 22 -9.51 3.93 7.19
N ALA A 23 -10.53 3.27 6.64
CA ALA A 23 -10.37 2.03 5.90
C ALA A 23 -9.51 2.22 4.63
N LEU A 24 -9.73 3.30 3.87
CA LEU A 24 -8.92 3.63 2.70
C LEU A 24 -7.46 3.90 3.09
N LEU A 25 -7.23 4.70 4.13
CA LEU A 25 -5.88 4.98 4.63
C LEU A 25 -5.18 3.70 5.09
N PHE A 26 -5.88 2.85 5.83
CA PHE A 26 -5.33 1.57 6.30
C PHE A 26 -5.01 0.62 5.14
N ALA A 27 -5.85 0.57 4.11
CA ALA A 27 -5.60 -0.19 2.89
C ALA A 27 -4.35 0.30 2.14
N LEU A 28 -4.18 1.61 2.00
CA LEU A 28 -3.02 2.24 1.36
C LEU A 28 -1.72 1.94 2.11
N LEU A 29 -1.74 2.03 3.43
CA LEU A 29 -0.60 1.68 4.28
C LEU A 29 -0.25 0.19 4.13
N SER A 30 -1.26 -0.68 4.10
CA SER A 30 -1.06 -2.14 3.93
C SER A 30 -0.52 -2.49 2.54
N ALA A 31 -0.99 -1.79 1.49
CA ALA A 31 -0.57 -1.99 0.09
C ALA A 31 0.82 -1.44 -0.24
N SER A 32 1.37 -0.60 0.63
CA SER A 32 2.65 0.08 0.39
C SER A 32 3.80 -0.63 1.09
N ALA A 33 4.96 -0.63 0.45
CA ALA A 33 6.24 -0.84 1.14
C ALA A 33 6.81 0.51 1.57
N SER A 34 7.73 0.55 2.53
CA SER A 34 8.35 1.82 2.92
C SER A 34 9.18 2.38 1.75
N TYR A 35 8.77 3.51 1.19
CA TYR A 35 9.40 4.15 0.05
C TYR A 35 10.82 4.67 0.33
N ILE A 36 11.19 4.78 1.61
CA ILE A 36 12.48 5.32 2.08
C ILE A 36 13.24 4.27 2.90
N ALA A 37 12.58 3.62 3.86
CA ALA A 37 13.28 2.71 4.76
C ALA A 37 13.75 1.43 4.06
N VAL A 38 12.99 0.91 3.09
CA VAL A 38 13.38 -0.30 2.33
C VAL A 38 14.69 -0.08 1.56
N PRO A 39 14.84 0.93 0.68
CA PRO A 39 16.10 1.12 -0.04
C PRO A 39 17.26 1.44 0.90
N THR A 40 17.02 2.18 1.99
CA THR A 40 18.04 2.45 3.01
C THR A 40 18.52 1.16 3.68
N ALA A 41 17.59 0.31 4.13
CA ALA A 41 17.91 -0.97 4.73
C ALA A 41 18.64 -1.89 3.76
N MET A 42 18.18 -1.99 2.51
CA MET A 42 18.83 -2.82 1.47
C MET A 42 20.27 -2.38 1.19
N ARG A 43 20.55 -1.08 1.20
CA ARG A 43 21.92 -0.56 1.07
C ARG A 43 22.83 -1.03 2.21
N MET A 44 22.29 -1.14 3.42
CA MET A 44 23.05 -1.55 4.62
C MET A 44 23.21 -3.06 4.72
N THR A 45 22.16 -3.82 4.41
CA THR A 45 22.12 -5.28 4.61
C THR A 45 22.65 -6.06 3.41
N LEU A 46 22.51 -5.52 2.19
CA LEU A 46 22.97 -6.16 0.97
C LEU A 46 23.65 -5.16 0.03
N PRO A 47 24.88 -4.69 0.37
CA PRO A 47 25.57 -3.62 -0.36
C PRO A 47 25.90 -3.96 -1.81
N GLN A 48 26.01 -5.25 -2.12
CA GLN A 48 26.30 -5.77 -3.47
C GLN A 48 25.09 -5.64 -4.42
N ALA A 49 23.89 -5.39 -3.88
CA ALA A 49 22.69 -5.27 -4.69
C ALA A 49 22.59 -3.90 -5.38
N HIS A 50 21.99 -3.88 -6.57
CA HIS A 50 21.80 -2.65 -7.31
C HIS A 50 20.72 -1.76 -6.65
N LEU A 51 21.15 -0.81 -5.82
CA LEU A 51 20.27 0.10 -5.08
C LEU A 51 19.28 0.85 -5.99
N SER A 52 19.72 1.21 -7.20
CA SER A 52 18.87 1.87 -8.20
C SER A 52 17.61 1.06 -8.51
N LEU A 53 17.68 -0.27 -8.57
CA LEU A 53 16.52 -1.12 -8.83
C LEU A 53 15.50 -1.03 -7.70
N TYR A 54 15.96 -1.06 -6.44
CA TYR A 54 15.07 -0.96 -5.29
C TYR A 54 14.41 0.42 -5.22
N VAL A 55 15.19 1.50 -5.39
CA VAL A 55 14.67 2.87 -5.39
C VAL A 55 13.65 3.06 -6.53
N SER A 56 13.97 2.61 -7.75
CA SER A 56 13.04 2.68 -8.87
C SER A 56 11.77 1.86 -8.63
N MET A 57 11.86 0.65 -8.06
CA MET A 57 10.68 -0.16 -7.74
C MET A 57 9.73 0.53 -6.76
N VAL A 58 10.24 1.16 -5.69
CA VAL A 58 9.35 1.82 -4.73
C VAL A 58 8.84 3.17 -5.24
N LEU A 59 9.69 4.01 -5.85
CA LEU A 59 9.33 5.37 -6.26
C LEU A 59 8.69 5.49 -7.64
N ALA A 60 9.12 4.69 -8.62
CA ALA A 60 8.60 4.79 -9.99
C ALA A 60 7.45 3.82 -10.26
N PHE A 61 7.35 2.72 -9.51
CA PHE A 61 6.29 1.73 -9.71
C PHE A 61 5.30 1.69 -8.57
N THR A 62 5.73 1.32 -7.36
CA THR A 62 4.80 1.03 -6.26
C THR A 62 4.06 2.29 -5.79
N PHE A 63 4.78 3.40 -5.62
CA PHE A 63 4.17 4.66 -5.20
C PHE A 63 3.18 5.21 -6.25
N PRO A 64 3.56 5.39 -7.53
CA PRO A 64 2.63 5.91 -8.54
C PRO A 64 1.46 4.96 -8.78
N PHE A 65 1.68 3.64 -8.74
CA PHE A 65 0.61 2.66 -8.81
C PHE A 65 -0.40 2.86 -7.67
N ASN A 66 0.06 2.97 -6.42
CA ASN A 66 -0.84 3.15 -5.28
C ASN A 66 -1.62 4.47 -5.36
N ILE A 67 -1.03 5.55 -5.87
CA ILE A 67 -1.74 6.84 -6.03
C ILE A 67 -2.75 6.80 -7.19
N ILE A 68 -2.30 6.39 -8.37
CA ILE A 68 -3.10 6.50 -9.61
C ILE A 68 -4.16 5.40 -9.68
N MET A 69 -3.79 4.15 -9.38
CA MET A 69 -4.66 2.98 -9.51
C MET A 69 -5.18 2.50 -8.15
N GLY A 70 -4.31 2.49 -7.14
CA GLY A 70 -4.64 1.96 -5.81
C GLY A 70 -5.76 2.74 -5.13
N ILE A 71 -5.61 4.05 -4.93
CA ILE A 71 -6.61 4.90 -4.26
C ILE A 71 -8.02 4.70 -4.84
N PRO A 72 -8.26 4.88 -6.15
CA PRO A 72 -9.61 4.73 -6.69
C PRO A 72 -10.12 3.29 -6.57
N LEU A 73 -9.26 2.28 -6.80
CA LEU A 73 -9.64 0.88 -6.69
C LEU A 73 -10.04 0.51 -5.25
N TYR A 74 -9.20 0.85 -4.27
CA TYR A 74 -9.43 0.53 -2.86
C TYR A 74 -10.67 1.25 -2.34
N MET A 75 -10.88 2.52 -2.70
CA MET A 75 -12.08 3.25 -2.29
C MET A 75 -13.36 2.64 -2.86
N ASN A 76 -13.34 2.18 -4.13
CA ASN A 76 -14.48 1.49 -4.72
C ASN A 76 -14.79 0.19 -3.99
N ILE A 77 -13.76 -0.58 -3.59
CA ILE A 77 -13.96 -1.81 -2.81
C ILE A 77 -14.54 -1.48 -1.43
N VAL A 78 -13.98 -0.49 -0.71
CA VAL A 78 -14.46 -0.02 0.61
C VAL A 78 -15.94 0.34 0.55
N LYS A 79 -16.36 1.10 -0.48
CA LYS A 79 -17.77 1.45 -0.71
C LYS A 79 -18.62 0.22 -1.05
N ALA A 80 -18.15 -0.64 -1.95
CA ALA A 80 -18.91 -1.81 -2.42
C ALA A 80 -19.21 -2.81 -1.30
N ILE A 81 -18.33 -2.95 -0.32
CA ILE A 81 -18.53 -3.87 0.81
C ILE A 81 -19.22 -3.22 2.02
N GLY A 82 -19.63 -1.96 1.91
CA GLY A 82 -20.43 -1.24 2.90
C GLY A 82 -19.69 -0.84 4.18
N ILE A 83 -18.39 -0.53 4.13
CA ILE A 83 -17.71 0.04 5.31
C ILE A 83 -18.28 1.43 5.59
N GLY A 84 -18.71 1.68 6.82
CA GLY A 84 -19.09 3.02 7.29
C GLY A 84 -20.26 3.67 6.54
N VAL A 85 -21.16 2.86 5.96
CA VAL A 85 -22.53 3.28 5.58
C VAL A 85 -23.42 3.18 6.80
#